data_AF-A0A9P7SVR8-F1
#
_entry.id   AF-A0A9P7SVR8-F1
#
_cell.length_a   1.000
_cell.length_b   1.000
_cell.length_c   1.000
_cell.angle_alpha   90.00
_cell.angle_beta   90.00
_cell.angle_gamma   90.00
#
_symmetry.space_group_name_H-M   'P 1'
#
loop_
_entity.id
_entity.type
_entity.pdbx_description
1 polymer ?
#
loop_
_entity_poly.entity_id
_entity_poly.type
_entity_poly.pdbx_seq_one_letter_code
_entity_poly.pdbx_strand_id
1 'polypeptide(L)'
;MAPEGCGPVCGPQVATLQQPIFPITLNEISSLPKGFPTSVNSASAWDGGHFTSDSEYVLCLTKEHVQEIEIALQNFKKLGLDGDLVCRQNFLLPTLEKDLNHLRDEIHSGKGFGLIRGLKPQRYSVEDLTTIYLGLQSYIANLKGRQDKKGNMLGEQFLILCHQRTEVP
;
A
#
# COMPACT_ATOMS: atom_id res chain seq x y z
N MET A 1 45.42 12.91 36.58
CA MET A 1 45.58 11.54 36.04
C MET A 1 44.31 10.76 36.35
N ALA A 2 43.40 10.71 35.39
CA ALA A 2 42.23 9.84 35.42
C ALA A 2 42.61 8.49 34.77
N PRO A 3 42.09 7.35 35.24
CA PRO A 3 42.37 6.07 34.59
C PRO A 3 41.53 5.93 33.32
N GLU A 4 42.23 5.64 32.23
CA GLU A 4 41.71 5.10 30.98
C GLU A 4 41.00 3.76 31.27
N GLY A 5 39.68 3.73 31.15
CA GLY A 5 38.86 2.53 31.32
C GLY A 5 38.01 2.32 30.08
N CYS A 6 38.52 1.53 29.14
CA CYS A 6 37.81 1.07 27.95
C CYS A 6 36.50 0.39 28.37
N GLY A 7 35.36 1.00 28.06
CA GLY A 7 34.04 0.38 28.26
C GLY A 7 33.89 -0.85 27.37
N PRO A 8 33.07 -1.84 27.76
CA PRO A 8 32.95 -3.07 27.01
C PRO A 8 32.38 -2.79 25.60
N VAL A 9 33.13 -3.21 24.59
CA VAL A 9 32.66 -3.29 23.21
C VAL A 9 31.63 -4.43 23.14
N CYS A 10 30.34 -4.07 23.06
CA CYS A 10 29.29 -5.03 22.76
C CYS A 10 29.35 -5.38 21.26
N GLY A 11 29.88 -6.55 20.93
CA GLY A 11 29.70 -7.17 19.62
C GLY A 11 28.24 -7.55 19.35
N PRO A 12 27.85 -7.83 18.10
CA PRO A 12 26.48 -8.23 17.77
C PRO A 12 26.16 -9.55 18.47
N GLN A 13 25.27 -9.50 19.46
CA GLN A 13 24.63 -10.70 19.97
C GLN A 13 23.58 -11.14 18.95
N VAL A 14 23.65 -12.41 18.53
CA VAL A 14 22.52 -13.04 17.84
C VAL A 14 21.37 -13.02 18.84
N ALA A 15 20.38 -12.17 18.60
CA ALA A 15 19.14 -12.22 19.33
C ALA A 15 18.60 -13.64 19.19
N THR A 16 18.51 -14.37 20.30
CA THR A 16 17.77 -15.62 20.32
C THR A 16 16.37 -15.27 19.84
N LEU A 17 15.97 -15.85 18.71
CA LEU A 17 14.61 -15.77 18.21
C LEU A 17 13.73 -16.44 19.26
N GLN A 18 13.29 -15.69 20.26
CA GLN A 18 12.05 -16.01 20.95
C GLN A 18 10.99 -15.88 19.88
N GLN A 19 10.64 -17.03 19.30
CA GLN A 19 9.46 -17.12 18.48
C GLN A 19 8.31 -16.53 19.30
N PRO A 20 7.56 -15.56 18.75
CA PRO A 20 6.35 -15.12 19.41
C PRO A 20 5.51 -16.36 19.70
N ILE A 21 5.24 -16.59 20.98
CA ILE A 21 4.33 -17.64 21.43
C ILE A 21 2.96 -17.20 20.89
N PHE A 22 2.60 -17.68 19.71
CA PHE A 22 1.21 -17.73 19.29
C PHE A 22 0.61 -18.93 20.01
N PRO A 23 -0.28 -18.76 21.00
CA PRO A 23 -0.85 -19.87 21.73
C PRO A 23 -2.00 -20.46 20.91
N ILE A 24 -1.70 -21.08 19.77
CA ILE A 24 -2.62 -22.03 19.12
C ILE A 24 -1.75 -23.13 18.52
N THR A 25 -1.64 -24.25 19.22
CA THR A 25 -1.26 -25.51 18.59
C THR A 25 -2.27 -25.79 17.50
N LEU A 26 -1.83 -25.81 16.24
CA LEU A 26 -2.62 -25.96 15.02
C LEU A 26 -3.21 -27.39 14.84
N ASN A 27 -3.52 -28.06 15.95
CA ASN A 27 -3.76 -29.50 15.98
C ASN A 27 -5.18 -29.94 16.36
N GLU A 28 -6.13 -29.06 16.69
CA GLU A 28 -7.53 -29.47 16.91
C GLU A 28 -8.56 -28.40 16.49
N ILE A 29 -8.63 -28.10 15.19
CA ILE A 29 -9.84 -27.54 14.59
C ILE A 29 -10.11 -28.36 13.33
N SER A 30 -10.72 -29.54 13.50
CA SER A 30 -11.05 -30.45 12.40
C SER A 30 -12.26 -30.01 11.57
N SER A 31 -12.93 -28.91 11.96
CA SER A 31 -14.07 -28.35 11.24
C SER A 31 -14.11 -26.83 11.34
N LEU A 32 -14.56 -26.19 10.26
CA LEU A 32 -14.73 -24.74 10.22
C LEU A 32 -15.75 -24.29 11.28
N PRO A 33 -15.59 -23.10 11.89
CA PRO A 33 -16.57 -22.55 12.82
C PRO A 33 -17.96 -22.48 12.19
N LYS A 34 -18.99 -22.67 13.00
CA LYS A 34 -20.39 -22.60 12.55
C LYS A 34 -20.65 -21.26 11.86
N GLY A 35 -21.14 -21.31 10.62
CA GLY A 35 -21.44 -20.13 9.80
C GLY A 35 -20.36 -19.78 8.77
N PHE A 36 -19.18 -20.42 8.80
CA PHE A 36 -18.16 -20.23 7.77
C PHE A 36 -18.41 -21.13 6.55
N PRO A 37 -18.22 -20.62 5.32
CA PRO A 37 -18.38 -21.42 4.11
C PRO A 37 -17.23 -22.42 3.95
N THR A 38 -17.53 -23.61 3.43
CA THR A 38 -16.52 -24.66 3.15
C THR A 38 -15.57 -24.31 2.02
N SER A 39 -15.98 -23.39 1.14
CA SER A 39 -15.15 -22.83 0.08
C SER A 39 -15.58 -21.39 -0.20
N VAL A 40 -14.63 -20.56 -0.61
CA VAL A 40 -14.88 -19.19 -1.06
C VAL A 40 -14.67 -19.17 -2.57
N ASN A 41 -15.74 -18.86 -3.31
CA ASN A 41 -15.67 -18.68 -4.75
C ASN A 41 -15.94 -17.20 -5.07
N SER A 42 -14.86 -16.45 -5.24
CA SER A 42 -14.91 -15.01 -5.52
C SER A 42 -13.69 -14.62 -6.35
N ALA A 43 -13.74 -13.49 -7.05
CA ALA A 43 -12.60 -13.00 -7.82
C ALA A 43 -11.34 -12.74 -6.95
N SER A 44 -11.53 -12.49 -5.66
CA SER A 44 -10.44 -12.30 -4.69
C SER A 44 -9.90 -13.62 -4.10
N ALA A 45 -10.50 -14.77 -4.44
CA ALA A 45 -10.08 -16.08 -3.97
C ALA A 45 -9.20 -16.75 -5.03
N TRP A 46 -7.92 -16.39 -5.03
CA TRP A 46 -6.91 -16.89 -5.96
C TRP A 46 -5.72 -17.54 -5.23
N ASP A 47 -4.95 -18.36 -5.96
CA ASP A 47 -3.68 -18.95 -5.53
C ASP A 47 -2.52 -18.45 -6.41
N GLY A 48 -1.30 -18.89 -6.12
CA GLY A 48 -0.11 -18.46 -6.85
C GLY A 48 -0.08 -18.83 -8.35
N GLY A 49 -0.96 -19.72 -8.81
CA GLY A 49 -1.09 -20.11 -10.22
C GLY A 49 -2.14 -19.33 -11.01
N HIS A 50 -2.93 -18.48 -10.36
CA HIS A 50 -4.05 -17.78 -11.02
C HIS A 50 -3.62 -16.68 -11.99
N PHE A 51 -2.45 -16.06 -11.80
CA PHE A 51 -1.95 -15.01 -12.68
C PHE A 51 -0.69 -15.49 -13.38
N THR A 52 -0.74 -15.55 -14.70
CA THR A 52 0.36 -16.07 -15.53
C THR A 52 1.16 -14.96 -16.18
N SER A 53 0.54 -13.78 -16.35
CA SER A 53 1.15 -12.59 -16.93
C SER A 53 1.00 -11.38 -16.02
N ASP A 54 2.08 -10.59 -15.91
CA ASP A 54 2.08 -9.29 -15.23
C ASP A 54 0.99 -8.36 -15.78
N SER A 55 0.65 -8.45 -17.07
CA SER A 55 -0.39 -7.60 -17.67
C SER A 55 -1.77 -7.75 -17.03
N GLU A 56 -2.02 -8.84 -16.29
CA GLU A 56 -3.30 -9.09 -15.62
C GLU A 56 -3.49 -8.23 -14.35
N TYR A 57 -2.39 -7.71 -13.79
CA TYR A 57 -2.42 -6.95 -12.54
C TYR A 57 -1.49 -5.73 -12.52
N VAL A 58 -0.72 -5.49 -13.57
CA VAL A 58 0.22 -4.36 -13.68
C VAL A 58 -0.31 -3.27 -14.62
N LEU A 59 -0.52 -2.07 -14.07
CA LEU A 59 -0.71 -0.84 -14.82
C LEU A 59 0.66 -0.21 -15.10
N CYS A 60 1.10 -0.28 -16.36
CA CYS A 60 2.34 0.38 -16.81
C CYS A 60 2.06 1.81 -17.24
N LEU A 61 2.61 2.79 -16.51
CA LEU A 61 2.52 4.20 -16.85
C LEU A 61 3.33 4.51 -18.11
N THR A 62 2.69 5.18 -19.06
CA THR A 62 3.34 5.72 -20.25
C THR A 62 4.11 7.00 -19.91
N LYS A 63 4.87 7.53 -20.88
CA LYS A 63 5.57 8.81 -20.68
C LYS A 63 4.58 9.95 -20.49
N GLU A 64 3.46 9.89 -21.20
CA GLU A 64 2.36 10.84 -21.14
C GLU A 64 1.69 10.81 -19.76
N HIS A 65 1.45 9.62 -19.20
CA HIS A 65 0.92 9.47 -17.84
C HIS A 65 1.89 10.05 -16.80
N VAL A 66 3.20 9.81 -16.94
CA VAL A 66 4.20 10.36 -16.01
C VAL A 66 4.27 11.89 -16.11
N GLN A 67 4.20 12.45 -17.31
CA GLN A 67 4.15 13.91 -17.51
C GLN A 67 2.88 14.52 -16.90
N GLU A 68 1.74 13.86 -17.06
CA GLU A 68 0.48 14.28 -16.45
C GLU A 68 0.57 14.29 -14.92
N ILE A 69 1.13 13.24 -14.30
CA ILE A 69 1.38 13.18 -12.85
C ILE A 69 2.31 14.32 -12.40
N GLU A 70 3.38 14.61 -13.16
CA GLU A 70 4.30 15.70 -12.86
C GLU A 70 3.60 17.08 -12.93
N ILE A 71 2.72 17.29 -13.92
CA ILE A 71 1.91 18.51 -14.03
C ILE A 71 0.93 18.64 -12.85
N ALA A 72 0.24 17.55 -12.49
CA ALA A 72 -0.69 17.52 -11.36
C ALA A 72 0.03 17.86 -10.04
N LEU A 73 1.22 17.29 -9.81
CA LEU A 73 2.07 17.62 -8.67
C LEU A 73 2.41 19.12 -8.63
N GLN A 74 2.86 19.71 -9.74
CA GLN A 74 3.18 21.13 -9.78
C GLN A 74 1.97 22.02 -9.52
N ASN A 75 0.79 21.63 -10.04
CA ASN A 75 -0.45 22.37 -9.80
C ASN A 75 -0.87 22.30 -8.34
N PHE A 76 -0.78 21.12 -7.70
CA PHE A 76 -1.06 20.96 -6.28
C PHE A 76 -0.13 21.82 -5.41
N LYS A 77 1.18 21.82 -5.70
CA LYS A 77 2.16 22.64 -4.96
C LYS A 77 1.87 24.13 -5.01
N LYS A 78 1.33 24.64 -6.13
CA LYS A 78 0.93 26.05 -6.26
C LYS A 78 -0.25 26.43 -5.35
N LEU A 79 -1.05 25.47 -4.90
CA LEU A 79 -2.14 25.73 -3.96
C LEU A 79 -1.64 26.00 -2.54
N GLY A 80 -0.39 25.63 -2.22
CA GLY A 80 0.19 25.81 -0.88
C GLY A 80 -0.55 25.01 0.20
N LEU A 81 -1.22 23.91 -0.18
CA LEU A 81 -1.93 23.03 0.73
C LEU A 81 -0.99 21.97 1.29
N ASP A 82 -1.32 21.50 2.49
CA ASP A 82 -0.66 20.36 3.10
C ASP A 82 -0.99 19.06 2.33
N GLY A 83 -0.03 18.13 2.27
CA GLY A 83 -0.16 16.91 1.47
C GLY A 83 -1.32 15.99 1.91
N ASP A 84 -1.74 16.05 3.16
CA ASP A 84 -2.92 15.31 3.65
C ASP A 84 -4.22 15.72 2.95
N LEU A 85 -4.31 16.97 2.50
CA LEU A 85 -5.43 17.55 1.76
C LEU A 85 -5.45 17.17 0.26
N VAL A 86 -4.48 16.38 -0.23
CA VAL A 86 -4.51 15.85 -1.60
C VAL A 86 -5.77 15.01 -1.83
N CYS A 87 -6.52 15.36 -2.87
CA CYS A 87 -7.75 14.71 -3.30
C CYS A 87 -7.93 14.78 -4.83
N ARG A 88 -8.90 14.03 -5.37
CA ARG A 88 -9.18 13.98 -6.80
C ARG A 88 -9.52 15.35 -7.41
N GLN A 89 -10.06 16.29 -6.63
CA GLN A 89 -10.42 17.62 -7.12
C GLN A 89 -9.20 18.55 -7.28
N ASN A 90 -8.13 18.32 -6.52
CA ASN A 90 -6.92 19.15 -6.56
C ASN A 90 -5.69 18.45 -7.17
N PHE A 91 -5.80 17.15 -7.48
CA PHE A 91 -4.79 16.36 -8.18
C PHE A 91 -5.39 15.71 -9.43
N LEU A 92 -5.51 16.49 -10.51
CA LEU A 92 -6.24 16.10 -11.72
C LEU A 92 -5.39 15.25 -12.67
N LEU A 93 -5.94 14.11 -13.09
CA LEU A 93 -5.32 13.13 -14.00
C LEU A 93 -6.29 12.71 -15.14
N PRO A 94 -6.75 13.62 -16.00
CA PRO A 94 -7.79 13.33 -16.99
C PRO A 94 -7.51 12.15 -17.93
N THR A 95 -6.24 11.88 -18.30
CA THR A 95 -5.91 10.75 -19.18
C THR A 95 -5.77 9.44 -18.41
N LEU A 96 -5.13 9.47 -17.24
CA LEU A 96 -4.88 8.29 -16.40
C LEU A 96 -6.10 7.88 -15.54
N GLU A 97 -7.09 8.76 -15.38
CA GLU A 97 -8.28 8.53 -14.55
C GLU A 97 -9.04 7.26 -14.94
N LYS A 98 -9.17 6.97 -16.24
CA LYS A 98 -9.87 5.78 -16.71
C LYS A 98 -9.19 4.49 -16.21
N ASP A 99 -7.87 4.44 -16.32
CA ASP A 99 -7.08 3.26 -15.91
C ASP A 99 -7.06 3.12 -14.39
N LEU A 100 -7.02 4.23 -13.65
CA LEU A 100 -7.11 4.21 -12.18
C LEU A 100 -8.49 3.79 -11.69
N ASN A 101 -9.58 4.19 -12.37
CA ASN A 101 -10.92 3.72 -12.04
C ASN A 101 -11.06 2.22 -12.32
N HIS A 102 -10.48 1.72 -13.42
CA HIS A 102 -10.45 0.27 -13.67
C HIS A 102 -9.65 -0.46 -12.59
N LEU A 103 -8.48 0.06 -12.20
CA LEU A 103 -7.68 -0.49 -11.12
C LEU A 103 -8.42 -0.49 -9.78
N ARG A 104 -9.19 0.56 -9.49
CA ARG A 104 -10.07 0.63 -8.33
C ARG A 104 -11.09 -0.50 -8.32
N ASP A 105 -11.75 -0.76 -9.45
CA ASP A 105 -12.75 -1.83 -9.55
C ASP A 105 -12.11 -3.21 -9.35
N GLU A 106 -10.92 -3.44 -9.91
CA GLU A 106 -10.13 -4.67 -9.71
C GLU A 106 -9.72 -4.87 -8.25
N ILE A 107 -9.41 -3.78 -7.54
CA ILE A 107 -9.05 -3.83 -6.11
C ILE A 107 -10.29 -4.06 -5.24
N HIS A 108 -11.42 -3.42 -5.51
CA HIS A 108 -12.58 -3.52 -4.63
C HIS A 108 -13.49 -4.72 -4.92
N SER A 109 -13.62 -5.10 -6.19
CA SER A 109 -14.59 -6.09 -6.64
C SER A 109 -13.95 -7.28 -7.37
N GLY A 110 -12.67 -7.14 -7.77
CA GLY A 110 -11.93 -8.16 -8.50
C GLY A 110 -10.95 -8.94 -7.61
N LYS A 111 -9.70 -9.01 -8.07
CA LYS A 111 -8.60 -9.74 -7.43
C LYS A 111 -8.13 -9.19 -6.09
N GLY A 112 -8.49 -7.95 -5.74
CA GLY A 112 -8.12 -7.37 -4.44
C GLY A 112 -6.78 -6.64 -4.41
N PHE A 113 -6.06 -6.59 -5.54
CA PHE A 113 -4.76 -5.94 -5.64
C PHE A 113 -4.46 -5.46 -7.06
N GLY A 114 -3.43 -4.63 -7.19
CA GLY A 114 -2.83 -4.30 -8.47
C GLY A 114 -1.55 -3.51 -8.26
N LEU A 115 -0.76 -3.37 -9.33
CA LEU A 115 0.57 -2.79 -9.28
C LEU A 115 0.71 -1.69 -10.33
N ILE A 116 1.08 -0.49 -9.90
CA ILE A 116 1.42 0.61 -10.81
C ILE A 116 2.93 0.62 -11.02
N ARG A 117 3.41 0.53 -12.27
CA ARG A 117 4.83 0.61 -12.65
C ARG A 117 5.08 1.80 -13.58
N GLY A 118 6.31 2.31 -13.60
CA GLY A 118 6.74 3.35 -14.55
C GLY A 118 7.17 4.67 -13.91
N LEU A 119 6.83 4.92 -12.64
CA LEU A 119 7.42 6.00 -11.86
C LEU A 119 8.87 5.65 -11.49
N LYS A 120 9.74 6.67 -11.47
CA LYS A 120 11.14 6.57 -11.04
C LYS A 120 11.31 7.34 -9.72
N PRO A 121 11.18 6.67 -8.55
CA PRO A 121 11.17 7.34 -7.25
C PRO A 121 12.37 8.26 -7.00
N GLN A 122 13.55 7.90 -7.53
CA GLN A 122 14.79 8.64 -7.33
C GLN A 122 14.78 10.05 -7.97
N ARG A 123 13.79 10.35 -8.83
CA ARG A 123 13.64 11.68 -9.45
C ARG A 123 12.90 12.69 -8.57
N TYR A 124 12.30 12.23 -7.46
CA TYR A 124 11.41 13.05 -6.64
C TYR A 124 11.99 13.19 -5.23
N SER A 125 11.74 14.34 -4.60
CA SER A 125 11.92 14.45 -3.16
C SER A 125 10.95 13.51 -2.44
N VAL A 126 11.22 13.20 -1.17
CA VAL A 126 10.32 12.36 -0.36
C VAL A 126 8.91 12.99 -0.29
N GLU A 127 8.83 14.31 -0.15
CA GLU A 127 7.58 15.06 -0.10
C GLU A 127 6.82 15.03 -1.43
N ASP A 128 7.51 15.23 -2.55
CA ASP A 128 6.91 15.17 -3.88
C ASP A 128 6.41 13.76 -4.20
N LEU A 129 7.22 12.74 -3.90
CA LEU A 129 6.85 11.35 -4.10
C LEU A 129 5.64 10.96 -3.25
N THR A 130 5.63 11.42 -2.00
CA THR A 130 4.49 11.26 -1.08
C THR A 130 3.22 11.89 -1.65
N THR A 131 3.31 13.12 -2.15
CA THR A 131 2.18 13.84 -2.76
C THR A 131 1.66 13.10 -3.99
N ILE A 132 2.56 12.59 -4.85
CA ILE A 132 2.19 11.76 -6.00
C ILE A 132 1.41 10.52 -5.55
N TYR A 133 1.91 9.79 -4.54
CA TYR A 133 1.22 8.60 -4.05
C TYR A 133 -0.13 8.90 -3.45
N LEU A 134 -0.26 9.98 -2.67
CA LEU A 134 -1.55 10.43 -2.15
C LEU A 134 -2.52 10.82 -3.28
N GLY A 135 -2.01 11.46 -4.33
CA GLY A 135 -2.76 11.81 -5.54
C GLY A 135 -3.34 10.57 -6.21
N LEU A 136 -2.49 9.58 -6.52
CA LEU A 136 -2.91 8.31 -7.12
C LEU A 136 -3.88 7.54 -6.21
N GLN A 137 -3.60 7.46 -4.91
CA GLN A 137 -4.46 6.79 -3.94
C GLN A 137 -5.87 7.39 -3.89
N SER A 138 -5.99 8.71 -4.08
CA SER A 138 -7.30 9.40 -4.06
C SER A 138 -8.27 8.95 -5.17
N TYR A 139 -7.75 8.30 -6.23
CA TYR A 139 -8.56 7.68 -7.27
C TYR A 139 -9.00 6.24 -6.92
N ILE A 140 -8.26 5.57 -6.04
CA ILE A 140 -8.53 4.18 -5.63
C ILE A 140 -9.45 4.15 -4.42
N ALA A 141 -9.13 4.91 -3.38
CA ALA A 141 -9.86 4.91 -2.11
C ALA A 141 -10.29 6.32 -1.72
N ASN A 142 -11.54 6.42 -1.28
CA ASN A 142 -12.16 7.70 -0.92
C ASN A 142 -11.69 8.23 0.45
N LEU A 143 -11.18 7.33 1.32
CA LEU A 143 -10.76 7.63 2.69
C LEU A 143 -9.37 7.06 2.96
N LYS A 144 -8.56 7.81 3.71
CA LYS A 144 -7.22 7.39 4.15
C LYS A 144 -7.34 6.76 5.54
N GLY A 145 -6.80 5.56 5.70
CA GLY A 145 -6.74 4.88 6.99
C GLY A 145 -5.64 5.46 7.88
N ARG A 146 -5.88 5.51 9.19
CA ARG A 146 -4.85 5.83 10.17
C ARG A 146 -3.91 4.64 10.34
N GLN A 147 -2.61 4.81 10.07
CA GLN A 147 -1.65 3.69 10.13
C GLN A 147 -1.00 3.51 11.50
N ASP A 148 -0.95 4.54 12.34
CA ASP A 148 -0.41 4.42 13.69
C ASP A 148 -1.17 5.21 14.76
N LYS A 149 -0.83 4.95 16.03
CA LYS A 149 -1.39 5.67 17.19
C LYS A 149 -0.98 7.15 17.24
N LYS A 150 -0.06 7.61 16.39
CA LYS A 150 0.33 9.03 16.27
C LYS A 150 -0.47 9.77 15.21
N GLY A 151 -1.26 9.06 14.41
CA GLY A 151 -2.07 9.68 13.35
C GLY A 151 -1.36 9.74 12.00
N ASN A 152 -0.18 9.12 11.87
CA ASN A 152 0.52 9.07 10.59
C ASN A 152 -0.31 8.22 9.61
N MET A 153 -0.49 8.77 8.40
CA MET A 153 -1.27 8.14 7.34
C MET A 153 -0.39 7.38 6.34
N LEU A 154 0.94 7.50 6.45
CA LEU A 154 1.92 6.95 5.52
C LEU A 154 3.11 6.33 6.27
N GLY A 155 3.43 5.07 5.97
CA GLY A 155 4.65 4.38 6.36
C GLY A 155 5.68 4.34 5.23
N GLU A 156 6.92 3.96 5.53
CA GLU A 156 8.04 3.95 4.56
C GLU A 156 7.89 2.94 3.40
N GLN A 157 6.85 2.09 3.41
CA GLN A 157 6.54 1.15 2.32
C GLN A 157 5.12 1.37 1.81
N PHE A 158 5.00 1.91 0.59
CA PHE A 158 3.73 2.08 -0.11
C PHE A 158 3.30 0.78 -0.78
N LEU A 159 2.55 -0.04 -0.06
CA LEU A 159 1.77 -1.13 -0.61
C LEU A 159 0.29 -0.75 -0.44
N ILE A 160 -0.44 -0.52 -1.54
CA ILE A 160 -1.89 -0.37 -1.49
C ILE A 160 -2.48 -1.76 -1.25
N LEU A 161 -2.52 -2.18 0.02
CA LEU A 161 -3.31 -3.33 0.46
C LEU A 161 -4.69 -2.81 0.88
N CYS A 162 -5.67 -2.91 0.00
CA CYS A 162 -7.06 -2.71 0.40
C CYS A 162 -7.59 -4.01 1.01
N HIS A 163 -7.51 -4.14 2.33
CA HIS A 163 -8.23 -5.20 3.03
C HIS A 163 -9.70 -4.76 3.17
N GLN A 164 -10.58 -5.36 2.37
CA GLN A 164 -12.02 -5.23 2.55
C GLN A 164 -12.39 -5.87 3.91
N ARG A 165 -12.71 -5.04 4.91
CA ARG A 165 -13.41 -5.52 6.10
C ARG A 165 -14.87 -5.68 5.71
N THR A 166 -15.25 -6.90 5.32
CA THR A 166 -16.66 -7.27 5.22
C THR A 166 -17.23 -7.33 6.63
N GLU A 167 -17.99 -6.30 7.01
CA GLU A 167 -18.87 -6.41 8.17
C GLU A 167 -20.04 -7.30 7.75
N VAL A 168 -20.10 -8.49 8.35
CA VAL A 168 -21.26 -9.38 8.24
C VAL A 168 -22.30 -8.88 9.25
N PRO A 169 -23.58 -8.71 8.85
CA PRO A 169 -24.64 -8.18 9.70
C PRO A 169 -24.95 -9.03 10.95
#